data_AF-A0A936QYE5-F1
#
_entry.id   AF-A0A936QYE5-F1
#
_cell.length_a   1.000
_cell.length_b   1.000
_cell.length_c   1.000
_cell.angle_alpha   90.00
_cell.angle_beta   90.00
_cell.angle_gamma   90.00
#
_symmetry.space_group_name_H-M   'P 1'
#
loop_
_entity.id
_entity.type
_entity.pdbx_description
1 polymer ?
#
loop_
_entity_poly.entity_id
_entity_poly.type
_entity_poly.pdbx_seq_one_letter_code
_entity_poly.pdbx_strand_id
1 'polypeptide(L)'
;MNAHRGRLLAVILAAQAAFVAVGVHGPLSARITGTDVVLKAGLAGVPELGLPPGEAALPPAGSTVYLGYPDLKLPVYNGDLESSARGTLYVPLALTGEIWSASGAPVRMRPESGVYLTCDTMNWQVRCGIETWYVPRGDPDGLGAALASGRALAQLRVDARGNASLISLRAP
;
A
#
# COMPACT_ATOMS: atom_id res chain seq x y z
N MET A 1 46.39 -6.19 -0.74
CA MET A 1 45.02 -6.28 -1.30
C MET A 1 45.08 -5.75 -2.73
N ASN A 2 44.94 -6.61 -3.75
CA ASN A 2 45.17 -6.19 -5.14
C ASN A 2 44.15 -5.13 -5.58
N ALA A 3 44.62 -4.03 -6.18
CA ALA A 3 43.80 -2.89 -6.60
C ALA A 3 42.61 -3.31 -7.49
N HIS A 4 42.76 -4.37 -8.28
CA HIS A 4 41.67 -4.97 -9.07
C HIS A 4 40.54 -5.59 -8.23
N ARG A 5 40.87 -6.25 -7.11
CA ARG A 5 39.85 -6.80 -6.19
C ARG A 5 39.10 -5.67 -5.47
N GLY A 6 39.79 -4.59 -5.12
CA GLY A 6 39.17 -3.40 -4.52
C GLY A 6 38.19 -2.69 -5.47
N ARG A 7 38.58 -2.52 -6.75
CA ARG A 7 37.70 -1.95 -7.78
C ARG A 7 36.47 -2.82 -8.05
N LEU A 8 36.65 -4.14 -8.16
CA LEU A 8 35.53 -5.07 -8.37
C LEU A 8 34.52 -5.01 -7.22
N LEU A 9 35.01 -5.01 -5.97
CA LEU A 9 34.17 -4.91 -4.78
C LEU A 9 33.38 -3.58 -4.77
N ALA A 10 34.03 -2.47 -5.09
CA ALA A 10 33.38 -1.16 -5.15
C ALA A 10 32.27 -1.12 -6.21
N VAL A 11 32.48 -1.71 -7.38
CA VAL A 11 31.46 -1.81 -8.45
C VAL A 11 30.27 -2.64 -7.98
N ILE A 12 30.50 -3.78 -7.33
CA ILE A 12 29.43 -4.65 -6.82
C ILE A 12 28.60 -3.91 -5.77
N LEU A 13 29.26 -3.24 -4.82
CA LEU A 13 28.57 -2.47 -3.78
C LEU A 13 27.75 -1.31 -4.37
N ALA A 14 28.31 -0.60 -5.36
CA ALA A 14 27.59 0.46 -6.06
C ALA A 14 26.35 -0.08 -6.80
N ALA A 15 26.48 -1.23 -7.47
CA ALA A 15 25.35 -1.87 -8.14
C ALA A 15 24.26 -2.30 -7.15
N GLN A 16 24.64 -2.90 -6.01
CA GLN A 16 23.68 -3.28 -4.97
C GLN A 16 22.96 -2.07 -4.38
N ALA A 17 23.69 -1.00 -4.08
CA ALA A 17 23.10 0.25 -3.60
C ALA A 17 22.11 0.84 -4.62
N ALA A 18 22.45 0.81 -5.91
CA ALA A 18 21.55 1.24 -6.97
C ALA A 18 20.27 0.40 -7.04
N PHE A 19 20.37 -0.93 -6.93
CA PHE A 19 19.19 -1.80 -6.91
C PHE A 19 18.28 -1.53 -5.72
N VAL A 20 18.85 -1.33 -4.52
CA VAL A 20 18.07 -0.97 -3.33
C VAL A 20 17.37 0.38 -3.55
N ALA A 21 18.09 1.38 -4.03
CA ALA A 21 17.55 2.71 -4.29
C ALA A 21 16.37 2.66 -5.29
N VAL A 22 16.47 1.86 -6.35
CA VAL A 22 15.38 1.63 -7.30
C VAL A 22 14.18 0.96 -6.62
N GLY A 23 14.42 -0.08 -5.81
CA GLY A 23 13.35 -0.82 -5.14
C GLY A 23 12.55 0.00 -4.13
N VAL A 24 13.20 0.92 -3.42
CA VAL A 24 12.53 1.76 -2.40
C VAL A 24 12.12 3.14 -2.91
N HIS A 25 12.40 3.47 -4.18
CA HIS A 25 12.21 4.82 -4.72
C HIS A 25 10.77 5.33 -4.55
N GLY A 26 9.78 4.51 -4.87
CA GLY A 26 8.36 4.87 -4.76
C GLY A 26 7.94 5.27 -3.33
N PRO A 27 8.02 4.34 -2.34
CA PRO A 27 7.64 4.66 -0.97
C PRO A 27 8.51 5.76 -0.35
N LEU A 28 9.78 5.87 -0.74
CA LEU A 28 10.65 6.95 -0.26
C LEU A 28 10.23 8.33 -0.82
N SER A 29 9.96 8.40 -2.12
CA SER A 29 9.44 9.61 -2.78
C SER A 29 8.13 10.06 -2.13
N ALA A 30 7.20 9.12 -1.93
CA ALA A 30 5.96 9.35 -1.20
C ALA A 30 6.21 9.94 0.21
N ARG A 31 7.13 9.37 0.99
CA ARG A 31 7.45 9.86 2.35
C ARG A 31 8.04 11.26 2.38
N ILE A 32 8.79 11.67 1.36
CA ILE A 32 9.50 12.95 1.34
C ILE A 32 8.62 14.06 0.75
N THR A 33 8.05 13.82 -0.44
CA THR A 33 7.33 14.84 -1.22
C THR A 33 5.82 14.68 -1.20
N GLY A 34 5.29 13.63 -0.57
CA GLY A 34 3.88 13.29 -0.69
C GLY A 34 2.95 14.19 0.12
N THR A 35 1.73 14.30 -0.38
CA THR A 35 0.60 14.93 0.30
C THR A 35 0.00 13.97 1.31
N ASP A 36 -0.43 14.48 2.47
CA ASP A 36 -1.12 13.68 3.47
C ASP A 36 -2.50 13.25 3.00
N VAL A 37 -2.76 11.95 3.10
CA VAL A 37 -4.00 11.29 2.72
C VAL A 37 -4.43 10.40 3.88
N VAL A 38 -5.69 10.46 4.26
CA VAL A 38 -6.26 9.58 5.29
C VAL A 38 -7.31 8.69 4.63
N LEU A 39 -7.10 7.38 4.70
CA LEU A 39 -8.05 6.37 4.18
C LEU A 39 -8.64 5.58 5.34
N LYS A 40 -9.87 5.08 5.17
CA LYS A 40 -10.36 4.01 6.03
C LYS A 40 -9.66 2.70 5.68
N ALA A 41 -9.26 1.99 6.71
CA ALA A 41 -8.59 0.70 6.62
C ALA A 41 -9.26 -0.31 7.54
N GLY A 42 -9.25 -1.55 7.07
CA GLY A 42 -9.61 -2.73 7.86
C GLY A 42 -8.65 -3.86 7.60
N LEU A 43 -8.87 -4.99 8.27
CA LEU A 43 -8.21 -6.23 7.87
C LEU A 43 -8.68 -6.61 6.46
N ALA A 44 -7.73 -6.90 5.58
CA ALA A 44 -8.05 -7.51 4.30
C ALA A 44 -8.78 -8.84 4.59
N GLY A 45 -9.89 -9.09 3.89
CA GLY A 45 -10.54 -10.40 3.94
C GLY A 45 -9.54 -11.48 3.53
N VAL A 46 -9.61 -12.64 4.16
CA VAL A 46 -8.71 -13.78 3.85
C VAL A 46 -9.50 -14.74 2.98
N PRO A 47 -9.36 -14.71 1.64
CA PRO A 47 -10.22 -15.48 0.75
C PRO A 47 -10.07 -16.99 0.98
N GLU A 48 -8.85 -17.43 1.35
CA GLU A 48 -8.51 -18.81 1.67
C GLU A 48 -9.28 -19.36 2.89
N LEU A 49 -9.75 -18.48 3.78
CA LEU A 49 -10.52 -18.85 4.97
C LEU A 49 -12.03 -18.55 4.81
N GLY A 50 -12.47 -18.05 3.66
CA GLY A 50 -13.88 -17.70 3.41
C GLY A 50 -14.42 -16.57 4.29
N LEU A 51 -13.53 -15.79 4.92
CA LEU A 51 -13.91 -14.70 5.82
C LEU A 51 -14.04 -13.38 5.05
N PRO A 52 -15.19 -12.71 5.10
CA PRO A 52 -15.35 -11.39 4.48
C PRO A 52 -14.45 -10.35 5.17
N PRO A 53 -14.10 -9.24 4.47
CA PRO A 53 -13.35 -8.14 5.07
C PRO A 53 -14.02 -7.65 6.35
N GLY A 54 -13.27 -7.60 7.44
CA GLY A 54 -13.76 -7.17 8.76
C GLY A 54 -14.29 -8.27 9.68
N GLU A 55 -14.30 -9.53 9.25
CA GLU A 55 -14.55 -10.69 10.13
C GLU A 55 -13.29 -11.48 10.47
N ALA A 56 -12.13 -11.02 9.99
CA ALA A 56 -10.84 -11.62 10.33
C ALA A 56 -10.54 -11.45 11.83
N ALA A 57 -10.07 -12.53 12.46
CA ALA A 57 -9.67 -12.53 13.86
C ALA A 57 -8.59 -11.46 14.13
N LEU A 58 -8.60 -10.91 15.35
CA LEU A 58 -7.61 -9.94 15.79
C LEU A 58 -6.19 -10.48 15.55
N PRO A 59 -5.29 -9.70 14.93
CA PRO A 59 -3.92 -10.13 14.74
C PRO A 59 -3.22 -10.30 16.09
N PRO A 60 -2.35 -11.30 16.24
CA PRO A 60 -1.45 -11.36 17.38
C PRO A 60 -0.60 -10.10 17.47
N ALA A 61 -0.41 -9.57 18.68
CA ALA A 61 0.47 -8.43 18.89
C ALA A 61 1.90 -8.74 18.42
N GLY A 62 2.53 -7.82 17.70
CA GLY A 62 3.85 -8.02 17.11
C GLY A 62 3.84 -8.81 15.80
N SER A 63 2.72 -8.85 15.08
CA SER A 63 2.60 -9.50 13.77
C SER A 63 2.38 -8.49 12.63
N THR A 64 2.67 -8.92 11.40
CA THR A 64 2.34 -8.16 10.19
C THR A 64 0.93 -8.52 9.74
N VAL A 65 0.13 -7.51 9.43
CA VAL A 65 -1.24 -7.66 8.95
C VAL A 65 -1.37 -7.20 7.52
N TYR A 66 -2.34 -7.78 6.83
CA TYR A 66 -2.78 -7.29 5.53
C TYR A 66 -3.97 -6.36 5.70
N LEU A 67 -3.88 -5.18 5.08
CA LEU A 67 -4.86 -4.12 5.13
C LEU A 67 -5.73 -4.13 3.87
N GLY A 68 -7.02 -3.98 4.08
CA GLY A 68 -8.02 -3.72 3.04
C GLY A 68 -8.50 -2.28 3.13
N TYR A 69 -8.81 -1.70 1.96
CA TYR A 69 -9.29 -0.33 1.82
C TYR A 69 -10.64 -0.33 1.11
N PRO A 70 -11.76 -0.48 1.85
CA PRO A 70 -13.08 -0.70 1.26
C PRO A 70 -13.51 0.47 0.34
N ASP A 71 -13.13 1.68 0.70
CA ASP A 71 -13.50 2.90 -0.02
C ASP A 71 -12.67 3.13 -1.29
N LEU A 72 -11.70 2.27 -1.62
CA LEU A 72 -10.89 2.37 -2.85
C LEU A 72 -11.52 1.66 -4.06
N LYS A 73 -12.60 0.89 -3.87
CA LYS A 73 -13.31 0.19 -4.97
C LYS A 73 -12.39 -0.62 -5.88
N LEU A 74 -11.36 -1.24 -5.30
CA LEU A 74 -10.41 -2.05 -6.06
C LEU A 74 -11.11 -3.31 -6.59
N PRO A 75 -10.81 -3.72 -7.84
CA PRO A 75 -11.36 -4.96 -8.38
C PRO A 75 -10.83 -6.16 -7.59
N VAL A 76 -11.74 -7.06 -7.21
CA VAL A 76 -11.42 -8.35 -6.61
C VAL A 76 -11.21 -9.36 -7.76
N TYR A 77 -10.00 -9.88 -7.91
CA TYR A 77 -9.68 -10.83 -8.99
C TYR A 77 -9.72 -12.27 -8.47
N ASN A 78 -10.62 -13.08 -9.02
CA ASN A 78 -10.85 -14.48 -8.64
C ASN A 78 -10.18 -15.46 -9.62
N GLY A 79 -8.86 -15.34 -9.81
CA GLY A 79 -8.05 -16.34 -10.51
C GLY A 79 -7.91 -16.18 -12.03
N ASP A 80 -8.86 -15.55 -12.72
CA ASP A 80 -8.78 -15.32 -14.18
C ASP A 80 -8.48 -13.85 -14.51
N LEU A 81 -7.20 -13.52 -14.62
CA LEU A 81 -6.78 -12.30 -15.31
C LEU A 81 -6.69 -12.59 -16.81
N GLU A 82 -7.72 -12.17 -17.56
CA GLU A 82 -7.56 -11.83 -18.98
C GLU A 82 -6.29 -11.00 -19.14
N SER A 83 -5.44 -11.30 -20.14
CA SER A 83 -4.13 -10.67 -20.32
C SER A 83 -4.20 -9.13 -20.42
N SER A 84 -5.35 -8.60 -20.87
CA SER A 84 -5.69 -7.18 -20.96
C SER A 84 -5.88 -6.48 -19.59
N ALA A 85 -6.01 -7.23 -18.49
CA ALA A 85 -6.17 -6.69 -17.14
C ALA A 85 -4.84 -6.50 -16.38
N ARG A 86 -3.71 -6.89 -16.97
CA ARG A 86 -2.37 -6.78 -16.37
C ARG A 86 -1.74 -5.41 -16.62
N GLY A 87 -1.03 -4.88 -15.63
CA GLY A 87 -0.25 -3.64 -15.74
C GLY A 87 -0.56 -2.66 -14.63
N THR A 88 -0.42 -1.38 -14.92
CA THR A 88 -0.68 -0.31 -13.95
C THR A 88 -2.18 0.03 -13.90
N LEU A 89 -2.69 0.26 -12.70
CA LEU A 89 -3.98 0.88 -12.39
C LEU A 89 -3.74 2.18 -11.65
N TYR A 90 -4.58 3.17 -11.91
CA TYR A 90 -4.60 4.41 -11.17
C TYR A 90 -5.93 4.53 -10.45
N VAL A 91 -5.90 4.92 -9.18
CA VAL A 91 -7.09 5.09 -8.34
C VAL A 91 -7.21 6.56 -7.96
N PRO A 92 -8.02 7.35 -8.70
CA PRO A 92 -8.24 8.75 -8.38
C PRO A 92 -8.92 8.89 -7.02
N LEU A 93 -8.44 9.81 -6.18
CA LEU A 93 -8.95 10.04 -4.84
C LEU A 93 -9.70 11.36 -4.75
N ALA A 94 -10.76 11.38 -3.95
CA ALA A 94 -11.47 12.58 -3.54
C ALA A 94 -11.54 12.66 -2.02
N LEU A 95 -11.35 13.87 -1.50
CA LEU A 95 -11.49 14.18 -0.08
C LEU A 95 -12.97 14.46 0.25
N THR A 96 -13.49 13.79 1.26
CA THR A 96 -14.81 14.07 1.85
C THR A 96 -14.64 14.31 3.35
N GLY A 97 -14.75 15.58 3.77
CA GLY A 97 -14.37 15.98 5.12
C GLY A 97 -12.85 15.84 5.30
N GLU A 98 -12.44 14.91 6.16
CA GLU A 98 -11.02 14.60 6.41
C GLU A 98 -10.57 13.27 5.80
N ILE A 99 -11.50 12.48 5.26
CA ILE A 99 -11.25 11.13 4.76
C ILE A 99 -11.26 11.13 3.24
N TRP A 100 -10.22 10.56 2.66
CA TRP A 100 -10.11 10.32 1.24
C TRP A 100 -10.75 8.98 0.86
N SER A 101 -11.35 8.92 -0.32
CA SER A 101 -11.91 7.71 -0.92
C SER A 101 -11.70 7.73 -2.43
N ALA A 102 -11.94 6.61 -3.11
CA ALA A 102 -11.91 6.59 -4.57
C ALA A 102 -13.03 7.47 -5.13
N SER A 103 -12.67 8.44 -5.97
CA SER A 103 -13.63 9.34 -6.62
C SER A 103 -14.40 8.66 -7.75
N GLY A 104 -13.96 7.48 -8.19
CA GLY A 104 -14.58 6.70 -9.26
C GLY A 104 -14.01 5.28 -9.34
N ALA A 105 -14.25 4.62 -10.46
CA ALA A 105 -13.62 3.33 -10.75
C ALA A 105 -12.12 3.52 -11.05
N PRO A 106 -11.25 2.55 -10.72
CA PRO A 106 -9.85 2.58 -11.14
C PRO A 106 -9.71 2.68 -12.67
N VAL A 107 -8.74 3.48 -13.13
CA VAL A 107 -8.51 3.77 -14.54
C VAL A 107 -7.12 3.31 -15.00
N ARG A 108 -6.95 3.12 -16.31
CA ARG A 108 -5.67 2.69 -16.92
C ARG A 108 -4.78 3.85 -17.37
N MET A 109 -5.39 5.00 -17.66
CA MET A 109 -4.64 6.21 -18.01
C MET A 109 -4.33 7.00 -16.75
N ARG A 110 -3.10 7.48 -16.66
CA ARG A 110 -2.66 8.30 -15.53
C ARG A 110 -3.49 9.59 -15.49
N PRO A 111 -4.12 9.92 -14.35
CA PRO A 111 -4.81 11.20 -14.19
C PRO A 111 -3.84 12.38 -14.39
N GLU A 112 -4.28 13.40 -15.12
CA GLU A 112 -3.47 14.61 -15.37
C GLU A 112 -3.44 15.55 -14.16
N SER A 113 -4.42 15.44 -13.27
CA SER A 113 -4.55 16.27 -12.07
C SER A 113 -5.22 15.51 -10.93
N GLY A 114 -5.15 16.09 -9.73
CA GLY A 114 -5.69 15.50 -8.51
C GLY A 114 -4.75 14.48 -7.86
N VAL A 115 -5.12 14.05 -6.64
CA VAL A 115 -4.40 13.00 -5.92
C VAL A 115 -4.93 11.65 -6.40
N TYR A 116 -4.03 10.71 -6.66
CA TYR A 116 -4.38 9.35 -7.07
C TYR A 116 -3.35 8.36 -6.55
N LEU A 117 -3.73 7.09 -6.42
CA LEU A 117 -2.79 6.00 -6.13
C LEU A 117 -2.37 5.32 -7.43
N THR A 118 -1.11 4.92 -7.53
CA THR A 118 -0.60 4.06 -8.58
C THR A 118 -0.48 2.65 -8.01
N CYS A 119 -1.16 1.70 -8.64
CA CYS A 119 -1.20 0.32 -8.24
C CYS A 119 -0.76 -0.58 -9.39
N ASP A 120 -0.11 -1.69 -9.09
CA ASP A 120 0.19 -2.74 -10.04
C ASP A 120 -0.83 -3.88 -9.91
N THR A 121 -1.12 -4.54 -11.04
CA THR A 121 -1.90 -5.78 -11.06
C THR A 121 -1.03 -6.98 -11.42
N MET A 122 0.27 -6.88 -11.14
CA MET A 122 1.19 -7.97 -11.35
C MET A 122 0.96 -8.99 -10.23
N ASN A 123 0.79 -10.26 -10.60
CA ASN A 123 0.52 -11.36 -9.67
C ASN A 123 -0.91 -11.40 -9.12
N TRP A 124 -1.93 -11.43 -10.00
CA TRP A 124 -3.30 -11.90 -9.67
C TRP A 124 -4.03 -11.11 -8.56
N GLN A 125 -3.43 -10.04 -8.05
CA GLN A 125 -3.96 -9.12 -7.04
C GLN A 125 -3.57 -7.68 -7.37
N VAL A 126 -4.39 -6.72 -6.94
CA VAL A 126 -4.06 -5.29 -7.05
C VAL A 126 -3.23 -4.87 -5.85
N ARG A 127 -2.08 -4.23 -6.10
CA ARG A 127 -1.16 -3.77 -5.06
C ARG A 127 -0.81 -2.31 -5.29
N CYS A 128 -1.02 -1.47 -4.29
CA CYS A 128 -0.69 -0.05 -4.26
C CYS A 128 0.50 0.24 -3.32
N GLY A 129 1.07 -0.78 -2.66
CA GLY A 129 2.25 -0.67 -1.79
C GLY A 129 1.92 -0.25 -0.35
N ILE A 130 0.64 -0.34 0.04
CA ILE A 130 0.12 0.08 1.35
C ILE A 130 -0.60 -1.05 2.08
N GLU A 131 -0.58 -2.27 1.52
CA GLU A 131 -1.40 -3.39 1.96
C GLU A 131 -0.86 -4.05 3.23
N THR A 132 0.30 -3.67 3.75
CA THR A 132 0.92 -4.35 4.88
C THR A 132 1.31 -3.38 5.99
N TRP A 133 1.01 -3.75 7.23
CA TRP A 133 1.41 -2.99 8.41
C TRP A 133 1.92 -3.91 9.50
N TYR A 134 2.98 -3.49 10.20
CA TYR A 134 3.45 -4.17 11.39
C TYR A 134 2.71 -3.62 12.60
N VAL A 135 1.96 -4.47 13.30
CA VAL A 135 1.26 -4.09 14.54
C VAL A 135 2.26 -4.22 15.69
N PRO A 136 2.68 -3.11 16.33
CA PRO A 136 3.61 -3.16 17.46
C PRO A 136 3.05 -3.97 18.63
N ARG A 137 3.91 -4.46 19.53
CA ARG A 137 3.43 -5.09 20.77
C ARG A 137 2.78 -4.05 21.68
N GLY A 138 1.60 -4.40 22.18
CA GLY A 138 0.72 -3.49 22.92
C GLY A 138 -0.28 -2.86 21.97
N ASP A 139 -1.56 -3.01 22.27
CA ASP A 139 -2.67 -2.32 21.58
C ASP A 139 -3.21 -1.24 22.52
N PRO A 140 -2.46 -0.14 22.76
CA PRO A 140 -2.85 0.85 23.75
C PRO A 140 -4.13 1.60 23.37
N ASP A 141 -4.50 1.63 22.08
CA ASP A 141 -5.51 2.55 21.53
C ASP A 141 -6.71 1.85 20.88
N GLY A 142 -6.87 0.53 21.05
CA GLY A 142 -7.97 -0.24 20.45
C GLY A 142 -7.87 -0.38 18.93
N LEU A 143 -6.67 -0.28 18.38
CA LEU A 143 -6.36 -0.36 16.96
C LEU A 143 -6.78 -1.70 16.36
N GLY A 144 -6.61 -2.80 17.12
CA GLY A 144 -7.02 -4.12 16.69
C GLY A 144 -8.53 -4.18 16.41
N ALA A 145 -9.35 -3.67 17.34
CA ALA A 145 -10.80 -3.64 17.18
C ALA A 145 -11.25 -2.70 16.05
N ALA A 146 -10.55 -1.58 15.86
CA ALA A 146 -10.80 -0.67 14.74
C ALA A 146 -10.49 -1.34 13.39
N LEU A 147 -9.38 -2.08 13.30
CA LEU A 147 -9.00 -2.86 12.12
C LEU A 147 -9.99 -3.98 11.81
N ALA A 148 -10.40 -4.74 12.83
CA ALA A 148 -11.42 -5.77 12.69
C ALA A 148 -12.74 -5.16 12.20
N SER A 149 -13.20 -4.06 12.78
CA SER A 149 -14.45 -3.42 12.33
C SER A 149 -14.33 -2.57 11.05
N GLY A 150 -13.17 -2.52 10.39
CA GLY A 150 -12.97 -1.74 9.16
C GLY A 150 -13.05 -0.22 9.35
N ARG A 151 -12.83 0.26 10.57
CA ARG A 151 -12.94 1.68 10.96
C ARG A 151 -11.60 2.33 11.31
N ALA A 152 -10.49 1.60 11.21
CA ALA A 152 -9.17 2.19 11.43
C ALA A 152 -8.90 3.27 10.37
N LEU A 153 -8.13 4.28 10.75
CA LEU A 153 -7.69 5.35 9.86
C LEU A 153 -6.21 5.13 9.52
N ALA A 154 -5.93 4.95 8.24
CA ALA A 154 -4.60 4.86 7.68
C ALA A 154 -4.16 6.24 7.21
N GLN A 155 -3.12 6.79 7.82
CA GLN A 155 -2.48 8.00 7.34
C GLN A 155 -1.35 7.62 6.39
N LEU A 156 -1.41 8.19 5.19
CA LEU A 156 -0.47 7.93 4.10
C LEU A 156 0.12 9.23 3.61
N ARG A 157 1.28 9.15 2.98
CA ARG A 157 1.75 10.19 2.07
C ARG A 157 1.70 9.68 0.64
N VAL A 158 1.21 10.51 -0.28
CA VAL A 158 1.07 10.18 -1.70
C VAL A 158 1.77 11.23 -2.55
N ASP A 159 2.76 10.84 -3.35
CA ASP A 159 3.47 11.77 -4.23
C ASP A 159 2.69 12.08 -5.53
N ALA A 160 3.21 13.01 -6.32
CA ALA A 160 2.61 13.42 -7.59
C ALA A 160 2.60 12.32 -8.67
N ARG A 161 3.29 11.19 -8.44
CA ARG A 161 3.24 10.00 -9.29
C ARG A 161 2.27 8.94 -8.77
N GLY A 162 1.61 9.19 -7.65
CA GLY A 162 0.71 8.26 -7.00
C GLY A 162 1.42 7.15 -6.24
N ASN A 163 2.74 7.25 -6.01
CA ASN A 163 3.38 6.34 -5.07
C ASN A 163 2.88 6.67 -3.67
N ALA A 164 2.54 5.65 -2.91
CA ALA A 164 2.02 5.81 -1.56
C ALA A 164 2.96 5.19 -0.54
N SER A 165 2.96 5.77 0.66
CA SER A 165 3.59 5.15 1.82
C SER A 165 2.70 5.31 3.03
N LEU A 166 2.39 4.19 3.68
CA LEU A 166 1.69 4.16 4.95
C LEU A 166 2.61 4.71 6.06
N ILE A 167 2.16 5.77 6.73
CA ILE A 167 2.90 6.46 7.77
C ILE A 167 2.49 5.96 9.14
N SER A 168 1.18 5.91 9.38
CA SER A 168 0.62 5.46 10.65
C SER A 168 -0.78 4.87 10.46
N LEU A 169 -1.18 4.10 11.46
CA LEU A 169 -2.50 3.53 11.57
C LEU A 169 -3.03 3.86 12.96
N ARG A 170 -4.28 4.33 13.05
CA ARG A 170 -4.91 4.69 14.33
C ARG A 170 -6.37 4.28 14.38
N ALA A 171 -6.90 4.14 15.58
CA ALA A 171 -8.34 4.13 15.80
C ALA A 171 -8.94 5.51 15.41
N PRO A 172 -10.22 5.55 15.00
CA PRO A 172 -10.89 6.77 14.57
C PRO A 172 -11.03 7.80 15.70
#